data_AF-A0A7S3RP34-F1
#
_entry.id   AF-A0A7S3RP34-F1
#
_cell.length_a   1.000
_cell.length_b   1.000
_cell.length_c   1.000
_cell.angle_alpha   90.00
_cell.angle_beta   90.00
_cell.angle_gamma   90.00
#
_symmetry.space_group_name_H-M   'P 1'
#
loop_
_entity.id
_entity.type
_entity.pdbx_description
1 polymer ?
#
loop_
_entity_poly.entity_id
_entity_poly.type
_entity_poly.pdbx_seq_one_letter_code
_entity_poly.pdbx_strand_id
1 'polypeptide(L)'
;VPFGYWITVDNESEAYPHIRGRGLGYLDDVVGWAEAANLSVVLDLHGAPGSQSGEQQSGYLSHSWEQGDWDAEGSLRAIEAVAQRYAGRECVIGVELLN
;
A
#
# COMPACT_ATOMS: atom_id res chain seq x y z
N VAL A 1 0.36 -1.52 9.67
CA VAL A 1 1.24 -0.48 9.10
C VAL A 1 0.65 -0.10 7.76
N PRO A 2 -0.04 1.05 7.69
CA PRO A 2 -0.69 1.49 6.46
C PRO A 2 0.37 1.87 5.43
N PHE A 3 0.15 1.45 4.19
CA PHE A 3 0.93 1.88 3.03
C PHE A 3 -0.01 2.16 1.86
N GLY A 4 0.37 3.11 1.00
CA GLY A 4 -0.35 3.38 -0.24
C GLY A 4 0.26 2.65 -1.43
N TYR A 5 -0.56 2.29 -2.41
CA TYR A 5 -0.14 1.59 -3.63
C TYR A 5 1.04 2.26 -4.36
N TRP A 6 1.15 3.59 -4.24
CA TRP A 6 2.16 4.39 -4.93
C TRP A 6 3.61 4.08 -4.53
N ILE A 7 3.82 3.33 -3.44
CA ILE A 7 5.16 2.86 -3.06
C ILE A 7 5.51 1.49 -3.66
N THR A 8 4.57 0.78 -4.30
CA THR A 8 4.77 -0.61 -4.78
C THR A 8 4.46 -0.84 -6.25
N VAL A 9 3.43 -0.18 -6.82
CA VAL A 9 3.02 -0.41 -8.23
C VAL A 9 3.04 0.85 -9.02
N ASP A 10 3.64 0.82 -10.21
CA ASP A 10 3.67 1.97 -11.12
C ASP A 10 2.25 2.30 -11.59
N ASN A 11 1.84 3.54 -11.37
CA ASN A 11 0.60 4.09 -11.90
C ASN A 11 1.01 5.21 -12.84
N GLU A 12 0.70 5.03 -14.12
CA GLU A 12 1.08 5.94 -15.19
C GLU A 12 0.09 7.09 -15.38
N SER A 13 -1.01 7.11 -14.62
CA SER A 13 -1.99 8.19 -14.72
C SER A 13 -1.47 9.46 -14.05
N GLU A 14 -1.34 10.53 -14.84
CA GLU A 14 -0.99 11.89 -14.37
C GLU A 14 -1.96 12.43 -13.31
N ALA A 15 -3.15 11.83 -13.17
CA ALA A 15 -4.15 12.20 -12.16
C ALA A 15 -3.70 11.89 -10.72
N TYR A 16 -2.68 11.05 -10.52
CA TYR A 16 -2.19 10.64 -9.21
C TYR A 16 -0.73 11.08 -9.00
N PRO A 17 -0.48 12.31 -8.53
CA PRO A 17 0.86 12.92 -8.47
C PRO A 17 1.69 12.41 -7.27
N HIS A 18 1.66 11.12 -6.98
CA HIS A 18 2.40 10.56 -5.85
C HIS A 18 3.89 10.47 -6.16
N ILE A 19 4.72 11.03 -5.27
CA ILE A 19 6.17 10.90 -5.33
C ILE A 19 6.54 9.52 -4.76
N ARG A 20 7.25 8.71 -5.55
CA ARG A 20 7.64 7.35 -5.12
C ARG A 20 8.75 7.34 -4.09
N GLY A 21 9.75 8.22 -4.27
CA GLY A 21 10.83 8.47 -3.32
C GLY A 21 11.36 7.19 -2.66
N ARG A 22 11.62 7.26 -1.36
CA ARG A 22 12.06 6.12 -0.54
C ARG A 22 10.88 5.42 0.17
N GLY A 23 9.64 5.58 -0.30
CA GLY A 23 8.46 5.06 0.41
C GLY A 23 8.58 3.58 0.77
N LEU A 24 8.94 2.74 -0.20
CA LEU A 24 9.15 1.30 0.02
C LEU A 24 10.35 1.02 0.93
N GLY A 25 11.42 1.81 0.82
CA GLY A 25 12.59 1.70 1.69
C GLY A 25 12.29 2.02 3.16
N TYR A 26 11.37 2.94 3.43
CA TYR A 26 10.91 3.17 4.80
C TYR A 26 10.06 2.01 5.33
N LEU A 27 9.31 1.34 4.46
CA LEU A 27 8.60 0.12 4.85
C LEU A 27 9.58 -1.01 5.18
N ASP A 28 10.70 -1.12 4.45
CA ASP A 28 11.79 -2.05 4.79
C ASP A 28 12.37 -1.76 6.18
N ASP A 29 12.66 -0.48 6.45
CA ASP A 29 13.19 -0.01 7.72
C ASP A 29 12.23 -0.37 8.88
N VAL A 30 10.92 -0.13 8.70
CA VAL A 30 9.88 -0.48 9.70
C VAL A 30 9.83 -1.98 9.98
N VAL A 31 9.85 -2.82 8.95
CA VAL A 31 9.85 -4.29 9.12
C VAL A 31 11.12 -4.74 9.84
N GLY A 32 12.28 -4.17 9.50
CA GLY A 32 13.54 -4.45 10.18
C GLY A 32 13.54 -4.03 11.65
N TRP A 33 12.99 -2.86 11.97
CA TRP A 33 12.86 -2.40 13.36
C TRP A 33 11.88 -3.26 14.17
N ALA A 34 10.76 -3.66 13.58
CA ALA A 34 9.79 -4.55 14.23
C ALA A 34 10.42 -5.90 14.58
N GLU A 35 11.16 -6.50 13.64
CA GLU A 35 11.88 -7.75 13.86
C GLU A 35 12.91 -7.62 15.00
N ALA A 36 13.74 -6.56 14.98
CA ALA A 36 14.74 -6.31 16.02
C ALA A 36 14.12 -6.06 17.40
N ALA A 37 12.90 -5.51 17.45
CA ALA A 37 12.15 -5.24 18.67
C ALA A 37 11.24 -6.41 19.11
N ASN A 38 11.26 -7.54 18.39
CA ASN A 38 10.37 -8.68 18.61
C ASN A 38 8.88 -8.30 18.58
N LEU A 39 8.50 -7.43 17.64
CA LEU A 39 7.13 -7.00 17.37
C LEU A 39 6.61 -7.67 16.10
N SER A 40 5.33 -8.03 16.11
CA SER A 40 4.62 -8.48 14.91
C SER A 40 3.95 -7.29 14.21
N VAL A 41 3.90 -7.34 12.88
CA VAL A 41 3.25 -6.32 12.06
C VAL A 41 2.27 -6.94 11.07
N VAL A 42 1.16 -6.23 10.86
CA VAL A 42 0.27 -6.42 9.71
C VAL A 42 0.53 -5.28 8.75
N LEU A 43 0.73 -5.57 7.48
CA LEU A 43 0.89 -4.55 6.43
C LEU A 43 -0.47 -4.28 5.80
N ASP A 44 -0.87 -3.03 5.69
CA ASP A 44 -2.22 -2.64 5.30
C ASP A 44 -2.20 -1.80 4.02
N LEU A 45 -2.84 -2.29 2.95
CA LEU A 45 -3.09 -1.49 1.76
C LEU A 45 -4.16 -0.42 2.07
N HIS A 46 -3.69 0.73 2.54
CA HIS A 46 -4.55 1.81 3.03
C HIS A 46 -5.10 2.69 1.89
N GLY A 47 -4.37 2.76 0.78
CA GLY A 47 -4.76 3.48 -0.41
C GLY A 47 -4.60 2.62 -1.65
N ALA A 48 -5.71 2.34 -2.33
CA ALA A 48 -5.73 1.64 -3.61
C ALA A 48 -5.58 2.60 -4.80
N PRO A 49 -5.02 2.16 -5.94
CA PRO A 49 -5.05 2.95 -7.16
C PRO A 49 -6.51 3.16 -7.59
N GLY A 50 -6.86 4.37 -8.01
CA GLY A 50 -8.25 4.72 -8.25
C GLY A 50 -9.04 5.18 -7.02
N SER A 51 -8.48 5.04 -5.81
CA SER A 51 -9.19 5.14 -4.53
C SER A 51 -10.25 4.03 -4.37
N GLN A 52 -10.37 3.46 -3.16
CA GLN A 52 -11.40 2.47 -2.85
C GLN A 52 -12.73 3.09 -2.36
N SER A 53 -12.74 4.39 -2.09
CA SER A 53 -13.87 5.07 -1.43
C SER A 53 -14.06 6.53 -1.82
N GLY A 54 -13.13 7.14 -2.56
CA GLY A 54 -13.12 8.58 -2.84
C GLY A 54 -12.70 9.46 -1.65
N GLU A 55 -12.39 8.87 -0.49
CA GLU A 55 -12.04 9.60 0.72
C GLU A 55 -10.55 9.95 0.80
N GLN A 56 -10.20 11.06 1.43
CA GLN A 56 -8.80 11.51 1.58
C GLN A 56 -7.83 10.47 2.17
N GLN A 57 -8.36 9.54 2.96
CA GLN A 57 -7.61 8.49 3.66
C GLN A 57 -6.91 7.54 2.69
N SER A 58 -7.49 7.32 1.51
CA SER A 58 -6.91 6.49 0.46
C SER A 58 -5.76 7.17 -0.31
N GLY A 59 -5.44 8.42 0.03
CA GLY A 59 -4.46 9.24 -0.66
C GLY A 59 -5.02 10.07 -1.82
N TYR A 60 -6.32 9.94 -2.12
CA TYR A 60 -7.00 10.72 -3.16
C TYR A 60 -8.45 11.04 -2.78
N LEU A 61 -8.73 12.34 -2.55
CA LEU A 61 -10.07 12.84 -2.27
C LEU A 61 -10.79 13.21 -3.58
N SER A 62 -11.92 12.57 -3.85
CA SER A 62 -12.79 12.89 -4.99
C SER A 62 -14.26 12.75 -4.61
N HIS A 63 -14.99 13.87 -4.65
CA HIS A 63 -16.43 13.90 -4.40
C HIS A 63 -17.26 13.27 -5.54
N SER A 64 -16.64 13.02 -6.69
CA SER A 64 -17.26 12.37 -7.85
C SER A 64 -16.77 10.94 -8.03
N TRP A 65 -16.17 10.33 -7.00
CA TRP A 65 -15.70 8.96 -7.07
C TRP A 65 -16.86 7.98 -7.28
N GLU A 66 -16.66 7.03 -8.18
CA GLU A 66 -17.54 5.90 -8.43
C GLU A 66 -16.78 4.58 -8.29
N GLN A 67 -17.49 3.47 -8.03
CA GLN A 67 -16.85 2.15 -7.85
C GLN A 67 -15.97 1.74 -9.05
N GLY A 68 -16.32 2.19 -10.26
CA GLY A 68 -15.55 1.92 -11.49
C GLY A 68 -14.20 2.65 -11.57
N ASP A 69 -13.95 3.65 -10.72
CA ASP A 69 -12.67 4.34 -10.66
C ASP A 69 -11.60 3.50 -9.96
N TRP A 70 -11.99 2.57 -9.08
CA TRP A 70 -11.08 1.70 -8.35
C TRP A 70 -10.41 0.68 -9.29
N ASP A 71 -9.08 0.69 -9.32
CA ASP A 71 -8.27 -0.30 -10.02
C ASP A 71 -7.96 -1.51 -9.14
N ALA A 72 -8.84 -2.51 -9.20
CA ALA A 72 -8.69 -3.77 -8.47
C ALA A 72 -7.43 -4.56 -8.89
N GLU A 73 -7.01 -4.49 -10.15
CA GLU A 73 -5.82 -5.20 -10.64
C GLU A 73 -4.53 -4.52 -10.13
N GLY A 74 -4.50 -3.18 -10.13
CA GLY A 74 -3.44 -2.42 -9.48
C GLY A 74 -3.37 -2.66 -7.97
N SER A 75 -4.50 -2.78 -7.28
CA SER A 75 -4.55 -3.21 -5.87
C SER A 75 -3.92 -4.60 -5.68
N LEU A 76 -4.26 -5.57 -6.53
CA LEU A 76 -3.69 -6.92 -6.44
C LEU A 76 -2.17 -6.89 -6.65
N ARG A 77 -1.69 -6.18 -7.68
CA ARG A 77 -0.25 -5.99 -7.92
C ARG A 77 0.45 -5.35 -6.72
N ALA A 78 -0.20 -4.41 -6.04
CA ALA A 78 0.36 -3.76 -4.86
C ALA A 78 0.50 -4.75 -3.71
N ILE A 79 -0.54 -5.53 -3.43
CA ILE A 79 -0.54 -6.57 -2.40
C ILE A 79 0.54 -7.62 -2.69
N GLU A 80 0.59 -8.13 -3.93
CA GLU A 80 1.57 -9.12 -4.37
C GLU A 80 3.00 -8.63 -4.16
N ALA A 81 3.29 -7.37 -4.51
CA ALA A 81 4.63 -6.80 -4.34
C ALA A 81 5.06 -6.80 -2.86
N VAL A 82 4.17 -6.48 -1.92
CA VAL A 82 4.50 -6.42 -0.48
C VAL A 82 4.60 -7.82 0.10
N ALA A 83 3.66 -8.69 -0.26
CA ALA A 83 3.64 -10.09 0.17
C ALA A 83 4.90 -10.83 -0.29
N GLN A 84 5.30 -10.69 -1.55
CA GLN A 84 6.53 -11.29 -2.07
C GLN A 84 7.78 -10.72 -1.40
N ARG A 85 7.84 -9.38 -1.23
CA ARG A 85 9.00 -8.70 -0.63
C ARG A 85 9.28 -9.14 0.80
N TYR A 86 8.24 -9.39 1.59
CA TYR A 86 8.38 -9.74 3.01
C TYR A 86 8.00 -11.18 3.35
N ALA A 87 7.83 -12.07 2.36
CA ALA A 87 7.45 -13.48 2.57
C ALA A 87 8.40 -14.24 3.52
N GLY A 88 9.67 -13.84 3.59
CA GLY A 88 10.68 -14.44 4.47
C GLY A 88 10.82 -13.77 5.84
N ARG A 89 9.98 -12.79 6.19
CA ARG A 89 10.07 -12.02 7.44
C ARG A 89 9.02 -12.52 8.43
N GLU A 90 9.43 -13.31 9.41
CA GLU A 90 8.52 -13.92 10.40
C GLU A 90 7.73 -12.89 11.22
N CYS A 91 8.27 -11.67 11.37
CA CYS A 91 7.56 -10.59 12.06
C CYS A 91 6.35 -10.07 11.28
N VAL A 92 6.27 -10.31 9.96
CA VAL A 92 5.10 -9.94 9.15
C VAL A 92 4.08 -11.07 9.21
N ILE A 93 3.06 -10.88 10.03
CA ILE A 93 2.06 -11.91 10.35
C ILE A 93 0.81 -11.86 9.47
N GLY A 94 0.70 -10.84 8.62
CA GLY A 94 -0.45 -10.68 7.74
C GLY A 94 -0.33 -9.49 6.80
N VAL A 95 -1.11 -9.54 5.73
CA VAL A 95 -1.36 -8.44 4.81
C VAL A 95 -2.87 -8.19 4.78
N GLU A 96 -3.28 -7.00 5.20
CA GLU A 96 -4.64 -6.50 5.06
C GLU A 96 -4.83 -6.01 3.63
N LEU A 97 -5.78 -6.63 2.93
CA LEU A 97 -5.90 -6.49 1.48
C LEU A 97 -6.38 -5.09 1.07
N LEU A 98 -7.21 -4.45 1.91
CA LEU A 98 -7.75 -3.13 1.66
C LEU A 98 -8.39 -2.59 2.95
N ASN A 99 -8.05 -1.37 3.35
CA ASN A 99 -8.72 -0.64 4.44
C ASN A 99 -10.04 0.00 4.01
#